data_AF-A0A0J9ETW9-F1
#
_entry.id   AF-A0A0J9ETW9-F1
#
_cell.length_a   1.000
_cell.length_b   1.000
_cell.length_c   1.000
_cell.angle_alpha   90.00
_cell.angle_beta   90.00
_cell.angle_gamma   90.00
#
_symmetry.space_group_name_H-M   'P 1'
#
loop_
_entity.id
_entity.type
_entity.pdbx_description
1 polymer ?
#
loop_
_entity_poly.entity_id
_entity_poly.type
_entity_poly.pdbx_seq_one_letter_code
_entity_poly.pdbx_strand_id
1 'polypeptide(L)'
;SSSFFLPTSSSSLNQKKTYAQAAESAVSKPAVSKPAQNPEKTEKNTAHASIHRKVEKKMQKEKNFQIFRNRRLILKVSNQDILQRNKLNSNLIFRIRNEINQQFFSQLMTDIEVQKPVIASIEPSFFENSIILTTMPEFSAEYLIQNENLWKSAVESLLNTTILSERDEK
;
A
#
# COMPACT_ATOMS: atom_id res chain seq x y z
N SER A 1 -53.06 3.77 -22.08
CA SER A 1 -53.39 2.34 -21.85
C SER A 1 -52.07 1.60 -21.69
N SER A 2 -51.62 1.34 -20.46
CA SER A 2 -51.70 0.02 -19.77
C SER A 2 -50.84 -1.06 -20.47
N SER A 3 -49.90 -1.79 -19.89
CA SER A 3 -49.45 -1.98 -18.50
C SER A 3 -48.08 -2.68 -18.51
N PHE A 4 -47.38 -2.55 -17.37
CA PHE A 4 -46.30 -3.36 -16.82
C PHE A 4 -46.35 -4.87 -17.10
N PHE A 5 -45.17 -5.50 -17.19
CA PHE A 5 -44.91 -6.80 -16.55
C PHE A 5 -43.45 -6.90 -16.04
N LEU A 6 -43.33 -7.02 -14.71
CA LEU A 6 -42.20 -7.62 -13.99
C LEU A 6 -42.45 -9.12 -13.84
N PRO A 7 -41.40 -9.93 -13.62
CA PRO A 7 -41.51 -11.13 -12.80
C PRO A 7 -40.66 -11.04 -11.53
N THR A 8 -41.31 -11.26 -10.40
CA THR A 8 -40.76 -11.61 -9.08
C THR A 8 -40.86 -13.11 -8.84
N SER A 9 -39.83 -13.72 -8.23
CA SER A 9 -39.86 -14.83 -7.26
C SER A 9 -38.48 -15.53 -7.24
N SER A 10 -37.92 -16.04 -6.15
CA SER A 10 -38.49 -16.53 -4.89
C SER A 10 -37.40 -16.61 -3.82
N SER A 11 -37.84 -16.58 -2.56
CA SER A 11 -37.08 -16.81 -1.34
C SER A 11 -36.61 -18.27 -1.20
N SER A 12 -35.42 -18.48 -0.61
CA SER A 12 -35.10 -19.74 0.08
C SER A 12 -34.20 -19.48 1.29
N LEU A 13 -34.77 -19.81 2.44
CA LEU A 13 -34.25 -19.86 3.79
C LEU A 13 -33.27 -21.05 3.90
N ASN A 14 -32.11 -20.90 4.55
CA ASN A 14 -31.75 -21.69 5.75
C ASN A 14 -30.24 -21.69 6.11
N GLN A 15 -30.01 -21.34 7.38
CA GLN A 15 -29.18 -22.04 8.37
C GLN A 15 -27.65 -21.89 8.32
N LYS A 16 -27.18 -20.96 9.17
CA LYS A 16 -25.90 -21.02 9.89
C LYS A 16 -25.74 -22.38 10.59
N LYS A 17 -24.55 -22.99 10.52
CA LYS A 17 -24.12 -24.02 11.47
C LYS A 17 -22.73 -23.70 12.02
N THR A 18 -22.75 -23.34 13.29
CA THR A 18 -21.67 -23.22 14.26
C THR A 18 -20.98 -24.58 14.44
N TYR A 19 -19.66 -24.64 14.29
CA TYR A 19 -18.84 -25.76 14.79
C TYR A 19 -18.06 -25.28 16.01
N ALA A 20 -18.73 -25.30 17.16
CA ALA A 20 -18.10 -25.12 18.46
C ALA A 20 -18.89 -25.94 19.47
N GLN A 21 -18.58 -27.23 19.55
CA GLN A 21 -18.60 -28.02 20.78
C GLN A 21 -18.20 -29.46 20.45
N ALA A 22 -17.02 -29.86 20.91
CA ALA A 22 -16.71 -31.25 21.18
C ALA A 22 -15.80 -31.30 22.40
N ALA A 23 -16.47 -31.54 23.53
CA ALA A 23 -16.04 -32.28 24.70
C ALA A 23 -14.69 -31.94 25.35
N GLU A 24 -14.81 -31.26 26.48
CA GLU A 24 -14.03 -31.51 27.69
C GLU A 24 -13.80 -33.01 27.92
N SER A 25 -12.54 -33.42 28.12
CA SER A 25 -12.25 -34.58 28.95
C SER A 25 -10.80 -34.60 29.44
N ALA A 26 -10.67 -34.97 30.71
CA ALA A 26 -9.47 -35.40 31.41
C ALA A 26 -8.47 -34.31 31.87
N VAL A 27 -8.81 -33.77 33.05
CA VAL A 27 -7.89 -33.47 34.14
C VAL A 27 -6.77 -34.53 34.23
N SER A 28 -5.51 -34.10 34.17
CA SER A 28 -4.44 -34.70 34.96
C SER A 28 -3.22 -33.78 35.07
N LYS A 29 -2.94 -33.34 36.30
CA LYS A 29 -1.64 -32.85 36.80
C LYS A 29 -1.53 -33.42 38.24
N PRO A 30 -0.34 -33.54 38.86
CA PRO A 30 1.01 -33.19 38.39
C PRO A 30 2.04 -34.32 38.60
N ALA A 31 3.17 -34.26 37.88
CA ALA A 31 4.40 -34.91 38.33
C ALA A 31 5.53 -33.88 38.29
N VAL A 32 6.02 -33.57 39.48
CA VAL A 32 7.13 -32.66 39.78
C VAL A 32 8.43 -33.28 39.26
N SER A 33 9.20 -32.54 38.48
CA SER A 33 10.66 -32.69 38.45
C SER A 33 11.33 -31.34 38.26
N LYS A 34 11.87 -30.82 39.36
CA LYS A 34 12.90 -29.77 39.38
C LYS A 34 14.13 -30.27 38.59
N PRO A 35 14.78 -29.40 37.82
CA PRO A 35 16.22 -29.32 37.83
C PRO A 35 16.64 -28.04 38.57
N ALA A 36 17.66 -28.18 39.41
CA ALA A 36 18.21 -27.13 40.25
C ALA A 36 18.60 -25.90 39.42
N GLN A 37 18.10 -24.72 39.83
CA GLN A 37 18.67 -23.45 39.43
C GLN A 37 20.07 -23.34 40.04
N ASN A 38 21.08 -23.27 39.19
CA ASN A 38 22.36 -22.66 39.55
C ASN A 38 22.29 -21.19 39.08
N PRO A 39 22.27 -20.17 39.96
CA PRO A 39 22.30 -18.77 39.54
C PRO A 39 23.76 -18.34 39.43
N GLU A 40 24.50 -18.88 38.47
CA GLU A 40 25.85 -18.42 38.20
C GLU A 40 25.85 -17.53 36.94
N LYS A 41 25.94 -16.21 37.21
CA LYS A 41 26.42 -15.14 36.31
C LYS A 41 26.06 -15.29 34.83
N THR A 42 24.84 -14.94 34.44
CA THR A 42 24.49 -14.75 33.03
C THR A 42 23.56 -13.54 32.84
N GLU A 43 23.97 -12.38 33.36
CA GLU A 43 23.19 -11.13 33.22
C GLU A 43 23.79 -10.16 32.17
N LYS A 44 25.04 -10.38 31.73
CA LYS A 44 25.72 -9.46 30.80
C LYS A 44 25.50 -9.74 29.31
N ASN A 45 25.18 -10.96 28.90
CA ASN A 45 25.12 -11.38 27.49
C ASN A 45 23.74 -11.21 26.83
N THR A 46 22.64 -11.19 27.59
CA THR A 46 21.28 -10.96 27.05
C THR A 46 21.07 -9.50 26.61
N ALA A 47 21.67 -8.55 27.33
CA ALA A 47 21.59 -7.13 26.99
C ALA A 47 22.35 -6.81 25.68
N HIS A 48 23.56 -7.34 25.50
CA HIS A 48 24.35 -7.13 24.28
C HIS A 48 23.69 -7.74 23.04
N ALA A 49 23.09 -8.95 23.14
CA ALA A 49 22.32 -9.55 22.05
C ALA A 49 21.02 -8.76 21.73
N SER A 50 20.33 -8.25 22.75
CA SER A 50 19.13 -7.41 22.59
C SER A 50 19.45 -6.06 21.93
N ILE A 51 20.54 -5.41 22.33
CA ILE A 51 21.01 -4.15 21.74
C ILE A 51 21.42 -4.37 20.28
N HIS A 52 22.20 -5.42 19.99
CA HIS A 52 22.60 -5.76 18.62
C HIS A 52 21.38 -5.99 17.71
N ARG A 53 20.41 -6.79 18.16
CA ARG A 53 19.17 -7.03 17.41
C ARG A 53 18.34 -5.76 17.22
N LYS A 54 18.36 -4.82 18.17
CA LYS A 54 17.66 -3.53 18.07
C LYS A 54 18.35 -2.60 17.06
N VAL A 55 19.69 -2.58 17.02
CA VAL A 55 20.47 -1.79 16.05
C VAL A 55 20.26 -2.33 14.63
N GLU A 56 20.35 -3.65 14.43
CA GLU A 56 20.15 -4.27 13.12
C GLU A 56 18.74 -4.03 12.56
N LYS A 57 17.70 -4.16 13.41
CA LYS A 57 16.32 -3.82 13.03
C LYS A 57 16.16 -2.35 12.66
N LYS A 58 16.83 -1.43 13.37
CA LYS A 58 16.82 0.01 13.03
C LYS A 58 17.47 0.26 11.67
N MET A 59 18.63 -0.36 11.40
CA MET A 59 19.31 -0.22 10.12
C MET A 59 18.48 -0.78 8.96
N GLN A 60 17.83 -1.94 9.15
CA GLN A 60 16.96 -2.51 8.12
C GLN A 60 15.72 -1.64 7.87
N LYS A 61 15.13 -1.11 8.95
CA LYS A 61 14.00 -0.18 8.86
C LYS A 61 14.41 1.04 8.04
N GLU A 62 15.55 1.66 8.36
CA GLU A 62 16.08 2.83 7.64
C GLU A 62 16.28 2.54 6.15
N LYS A 63 16.91 1.40 5.80
CA LYS A 63 17.07 0.98 4.40
C LYS A 63 15.73 0.87 3.68
N ASN A 64 14.71 0.30 4.34
CA ASN A 64 13.37 0.21 3.76
C ASN A 64 12.75 1.60 3.55
N PHE A 65 12.91 2.55 4.48
CA PHE A 65 12.46 3.93 4.29
C PHE A 65 13.11 4.60 3.08
N GLN A 66 14.41 4.41 2.89
CA GLN A 66 15.10 4.93 1.70
C GLN A 66 14.55 4.35 0.41
N ILE A 67 14.27 3.04 0.39
CA ILE A 67 13.67 2.39 -0.78
C ILE A 67 12.27 2.97 -1.06
N PHE A 68 11.47 3.26 -0.03
CA PHE A 68 10.17 3.91 -0.20
C PHE A 68 10.29 5.33 -0.75
N ARG A 69 11.19 6.15 -0.18
CA ARG A 69 11.43 7.53 -0.65
C ARG A 69 11.86 7.57 -2.11
N ASN A 70 12.78 6.68 -2.50
CA ASN A 70 13.24 6.56 -3.88
C ASN A 70 12.14 6.19 -4.89
N ARG A 71 10.99 5.69 -4.43
CA ARG A 71 9.85 5.29 -5.27
C ARG A 71 8.71 6.28 -5.24
N ARG A 72 8.80 7.32 -4.40
CA ARG A 72 7.71 8.27 -4.16
C ARG A 72 8.00 9.61 -4.83
N LEU A 73 7.07 10.03 -5.68
CA LEU A 73 7.06 11.36 -6.27
C LEU A 73 5.92 12.17 -5.66
N ILE A 74 6.23 13.37 -5.20
CA ILE A 74 5.27 14.31 -4.63
C ILE A 74 4.79 15.24 -5.74
N LEU A 75 3.47 15.29 -5.95
CA LEU A 75 2.82 16.20 -6.88
C LEU A 75 2.11 17.28 -6.09
N LYS A 76 2.65 18.49 -6.06
CA LYS A 76 1.98 19.66 -5.46
C LYS A 76 0.89 20.15 -6.42
N VAL A 77 -0.31 20.28 -5.89
CA VAL A 77 -1.50 20.69 -6.63
C VAL A 77 -1.81 22.14 -6.31
N SER A 78 -2.01 22.97 -7.32
CA SER A 78 -2.30 24.41 -7.11
C SER A 78 -3.68 24.66 -6.51
N ASN A 79 -4.68 23.85 -6.87
CA ASN A 79 -6.03 23.96 -6.33
C ASN A 79 -6.30 22.94 -5.21
N GLN A 80 -6.37 23.42 -3.97
CA GLN A 80 -6.58 22.60 -2.78
C GLN A 80 -7.93 21.85 -2.78
N ASP A 81 -8.96 22.39 -3.43
CA ASP A 81 -10.31 21.83 -3.39
C ASP A 81 -10.40 20.44 -4.03
N ILE A 82 -9.45 20.12 -4.91
CA ILE A 82 -9.36 18.83 -5.59
C ILE A 82 -8.97 17.72 -4.62
N LEU A 83 -8.20 18.04 -3.58
CA LEU A 83 -7.73 17.10 -2.57
C LEU A 83 -8.74 16.85 -1.45
N GLN A 84 -9.88 17.57 -1.45
CA GLN A 84 -10.94 17.27 -0.51
C GLN A 84 -11.51 15.87 -0.76
N ARG A 85 -11.83 15.16 0.33
CA ARG A 85 -12.15 13.71 0.37
C ARG A 85 -13.17 13.22 -0.66
N ASN A 86 -14.06 14.09 -1.13
CA ASN A 86 -15.12 13.72 -2.08
C ASN A 86 -14.68 13.85 -3.55
N LYS A 87 -13.62 14.62 -3.83
CA LYS A 87 -13.19 14.97 -5.18
C LYS A 87 -12.05 14.07 -5.67
N LEU A 88 -11.03 13.81 -4.84
CA LEU A 88 -10.03 12.77 -5.08
C LEU A 88 -10.51 11.41 -4.57
N ASN A 89 -11.60 10.91 -5.17
CA ASN A 89 -12.17 9.61 -4.82
C ASN A 89 -11.42 8.44 -5.48
N SER A 90 -11.71 7.21 -5.04
CA SER A 90 -11.07 5.99 -5.55
C SER A 90 -11.22 5.80 -7.07
N ASN A 91 -12.34 6.22 -7.66
CA ASN A 91 -12.56 6.13 -9.10
C ASN A 91 -11.62 7.08 -9.87
N LEU A 92 -11.45 8.32 -9.38
CA LEU A 92 -10.53 9.27 -9.98
C LEU A 92 -9.08 8.79 -9.82
N ILE A 93 -8.69 8.34 -8.62
CA ILE A 93 -7.37 7.72 -8.38
C ILE A 93 -7.11 6.58 -9.37
N PHE A 94 -8.07 5.67 -9.53
CA PHE A 94 -7.94 4.54 -10.45
C PHE A 94 -7.77 4.99 -11.90
N ARG A 95 -8.55 5.99 -12.34
CA ARG A 95 -8.43 6.57 -13.68
C ARG A 95 -7.06 7.20 -13.89
N ILE A 96 -6.59 8.04 -12.97
CA ILE A 96 -5.28 8.68 -13.07
C ILE A 96 -4.18 7.63 -13.15
N ARG A 97 -4.18 6.64 -12.24
CA ARG A 97 -3.18 5.57 -12.23
C ARG A 97 -3.15 4.83 -13.57
N ASN A 98 -4.31 4.46 -14.08
CA ASN A 98 -4.39 3.71 -15.32
C ASN A 98 -3.96 4.56 -16.51
N GLU A 99 -4.42 5.81 -16.58
CA GLU A 99 -4.04 6.73 -17.64
C GLU A 99 -2.52 6.90 -17.71
N ILE A 100 -1.87 7.18 -16.57
CA ILE A 100 -0.40 7.27 -16.51
C ILE A 100 0.25 5.99 -17.04
N ASN A 101 -0.19 4.82 -16.57
CA ASN A 101 0.39 3.55 -17.01
C ASN A 101 0.17 3.31 -18.52
N GLN A 102 -1.00 3.69 -19.07
CA GLN A 102 -1.27 3.58 -20.51
C GLN A 102 -0.37 4.49 -21.34
N GLN A 103 -0.02 5.68 -20.84
CA GLN A 103 0.94 6.56 -21.52
C GLN A 103 2.33 5.90 -21.62
N PHE A 104 2.81 5.28 -20.54
CA PHE A 104 4.08 4.55 -20.56
C PHE A 104 4.03 3.33 -21.50
N PHE A 105 2.93 2.60 -21.49
CA PHE A 105 2.67 1.46 -22.37
C PHE A 105 2.68 1.83 -23.85
N SER A 106 2.11 2.99 -24.18
CA SER A 106 2.06 3.49 -25.55
C SER A 106 3.45 3.91 -26.07
N GLN A 107 4.34 4.35 -25.17
CA GLN A 107 5.72 4.73 -25.53
C GLN A 107 6.64 3.51 -25.70
N LEU A 108 6.43 2.43 -24.93
CA LEU A 108 7.20 1.19 -24.96
C LEU A 108 6.68 0.24 -26.06
N MET A 109 6.77 0.68 -27.32
CA MET A 109 6.47 -0.15 -28.51
C MET A 109 7.71 -0.95 -28.93
N THR A 110 8.11 -1.97 -28.15
CA THR A 110 9.01 -3.05 -28.62
C THR A 110 8.92 -4.31 -27.74
N ASP A 111 8.25 -5.34 -28.26
CA ASP A 111 8.51 -6.79 -28.11
C ASP A 111 8.88 -7.41 -26.75
N ILE A 112 8.14 -7.17 -25.67
CA ILE A 112 8.24 -8.03 -24.46
C ILE A 112 6.85 -8.36 -23.87
N GLU A 113 6.67 -9.65 -23.60
CA GLU A 113 5.45 -10.42 -23.29
C GLU A 113 4.54 -9.91 -22.15
N VAL A 114 4.95 -8.92 -21.35
CA VAL A 114 4.05 -8.24 -20.39
C VAL A 114 4.58 -6.82 -20.13
N GLN A 115 3.91 -5.81 -20.67
CA GLN A 115 4.17 -4.42 -20.27
C GLN A 115 3.82 -4.25 -18.77
N LYS A 116 4.83 -4.03 -17.93
CA LYS A 116 4.66 -3.87 -16.47
C LYS A 116 4.24 -2.44 -16.13
N PRO A 117 3.20 -2.22 -15.30
CA PRO A 117 2.80 -0.88 -14.90
C PRO A 117 3.93 -0.15 -14.16
N VAL A 118 4.05 1.15 -14.38
CA VAL A 118 5.05 2.00 -13.72
C VAL A 118 4.54 2.49 -12.36
N ILE A 119 3.25 2.82 -12.26
CA ILE A 119 2.62 3.33 -11.03
C ILE A 119 1.93 2.19 -10.27
N ALA A 120 2.35 2.00 -9.02
CA ALA A 120 1.76 1.07 -8.08
C ALA A 120 0.52 1.68 -7.39
N SER A 121 0.65 2.88 -6.83
CA SER A 121 -0.44 3.56 -6.12
C SER A 121 -0.38 5.07 -6.28
N ILE A 122 -1.52 5.70 -6.01
CA ILE A 122 -1.71 7.15 -5.93
C ILE A 122 -2.47 7.43 -4.65
N GLU A 123 -1.90 8.27 -3.80
CA GLU A 123 -2.46 8.56 -2.49
C GLU A 123 -2.48 10.07 -2.26
N PRO A 124 -3.56 10.66 -1.73
CA PRO A 124 -3.47 12.02 -1.22
C PRO A 124 -2.46 12.07 -0.07
N SER A 125 -1.62 13.09 -0.04
CA SER A 125 -0.76 13.33 1.10
C SER A 125 -1.57 13.79 2.31
N PHE A 126 -1.18 13.36 3.50
CA PHE A 126 -1.70 13.90 4.76
C PHE A 126 -1.16 15.29 5.07
N PHE A 127 -0.01 15.64 4.49
CA PHE A 127 0.68 16.89 4.70
C PHE A 127 0.85 17.60 3.37
N GLU A 128 0.52 18.89 3.36
CA GLU A 128 0.58 19.73 2.16
C GLU A 128 -0.42 19.31 1.08
N ASN A 129 -0.70 20.22 0.14
CA ASN A 129 -1.66 20.00 -0.92
C ASN A 129 -1.03 19.20 -2.04
N SER A 130 -0.73 17.94 -1.73
CA SER A 130 -0.01 17.07 -2.62
C SER A 130 -0.65 15.70 -2.78
N ILE A 131 -0.31 15.08 -3.90
CA ILE A 131 -0.61 13.71 -4.23
C ILE A 131 0.71 12.97 -4.30
N ILE A 132 0.79 11.80 -3.70
CA ILE A 132 1.96 10.94 -3.73
C ILE A 132 1.71 9.88 -4.80
N LEU A 133 2.58 9.86 -5.82
CA LEU A 133 2.70 8.73 -6.73
C LEU A 133 3.73 7.76 -6.18
N THR A 134 3.37 6.48 -6.08
CA THR A 134 4.34 5.42 -5.74
C THR A 134 4.55 4.53 -6.94
N THR A 135 5.81 4.36 -7.34
CA THR A 135 6.19 3.48 -8.46
C THR A 135 6.16 2.00 -8.07
N MET A 136 6.10 1.12 -9.08
CA MET A 136 6.43 -0.29 -8.90
C MET A 136 7.91 -0.44 -8.51
N PRO A 137 8.29 -1.56 -7.85
CA PRO A 137 9.62 -1.76 -7.32
C PRO A 137 10.80 -1.59 -8.28
N GLU A 138 10.54 -1.81 -9.57
CA GLU A 138 11.50 -1.72 -10.68
C GLU A 138 11.79 -0.29 -11.15
N PHE A 139 10.97 0.69 -10.76
CA PHE A 139 11.12 2.09 -11.17
C PHE A 139 11.35 3.00 -9.98
N SER A 140 11.99 4.14 -10.21
CA SER A 140 12.22 5.18 -9.19
C SER A 140 11.43 6.46 -9.49
N ALA A 141 11.36 7.36 -8.51
CA ALA A 141 10.78 8.68 -8.68
C ALA A 141 11.56 9.51 -9.72
N GLU A 142 12.88 9.33 -9.83
CA GLU A 142 13.70 9.96 -10.88
C GLU A 142 13.28 9.52 -12.27
N TYR A 143 12.91 8.25 -12.46
CA TYR A 143 12.39 7.78 -13.74
C TYR A 143 11.11 8.52 -14.13
N LEU A 144 10.22 8.81 -13.17
CA LEU A 144 9.02 9.60 -13.42
C LEU A 144 9.35 11.06 -13.79
N ILE A 145 10.33 11.68 -13.13
CA ILE A 145 10.78 13.05 -13.43
C ILE A 145 11.38 13.13 -14.83
N GLN A 146 12.24 12.17 -15.20
CA GLN A 146 12.86 12.11 -16.53
C GLN A 146 11.84 11.96 -17.66
N ASN A 147 10.70 11.34 -17.37
CA ASN A 147 9.62 11.08 -18.33
C ASN A 147 8.36 11.91 -18.02
N GLU A 148 8.52 13.09 -17.40
CA GLU A 148 7.41 13.95 -16.97
C GLU A 148 6.46 14.30 -18.13
N ASN A 149 7.00 14.47 -19.33
CA ASN A 149 6.25 14.76 -20.55
C ASN A 149 5.21 13.69 -20.91
N LEU A 150 5.40 12.43 -20.48
CA LEU A 150 4.48 11.33 -20.82
C LEU A 150 3.20 11.37 -19.97
N TRP A 151 3.28 11.83 -18.73
CA TRP A 151 2.18 11.66 -17.77
C TRP A 151 1.63 12.97 -17.22
N LYS A 152 2.41 14.05 -17.19
CA LYS A 152 2.00 15.31 -16.56
C LYS A 152 0.68 15.84 -17.12
N SER A 153 0.59 15.96 -18.45
CA SER A 153 -0.60 16.47 -19.13
C SER A 153 -1.86 15.64 -18.82
N ALA A 154 -1.71 14.31 -18.77
CA ALA A 154 -2.81 13.42 -18.42
C ALA A 154 -3.32 13.64 -16.98
N VAL A 155 -2.39 13.80 -16.02
CA VAL A 155 -2.74 14.08 -14.63
C VAL A 155 -3.40 15.46 -14.49
N GLU A 156 -2.83 16.49 -15.11
CA GLU A 156 -3.38 17.86 -15.08
C GLU A 156 -4.76 17.94 -15.70
N SER A 157 -4.99 17.21 -16.80
CA SER A 157 -6.30 17.11 -17.46
C SER A 157 -7.34 16.43 -16.56
N LEU A 158 -7.00 15.30 -15.94
CA LEU A 158 -7.91 14.56 -15.07
C LEU A 158 -8.22 15.29 -13.75
N LEU A 159 -7.24 16.00 -13.21
CA LEU A 159 -7.42 16.81 -12.00
C LEU A 159 -7.99 18.21 -12.30
N ASN A 160 -7.94 18.64 -13.56
CA ASN A 160 -8.32 19.98 -14.02
C ASN A 160 -7.54 21.09 -13.28
N THR A 161 -6.23 20.91 -13.16
CA THR A 161 -5.33 21.78 -12.38
C THR A 161 -3.88 21.61 -12.82
N THR A 162 -3.04 22.60 -12.49
CA THR A 162 -1.59 22.51 -12.71
C THR A 162 -0.91 21.80 -11.55
N ILE A 163 0.08 20.99 -11.86
CA ILE A 163 0.87 20.25 -10.87
C ILE A 163 2.37 20.58 -10.96
N LEU A 164 3.05 20.51 -9.83
CA LEU A 164 4.50 20.59 -9.72
C LEU A 164 5.04 19.30 -9.09
N SER A 165 6.03 18.69 -9.74
CA SER A 165 6.68 17.45 -9.31
C SER A 165 7.89 17.73 -8.41
N GLU A 166 8.00 17.02 -7.28
CA GLU A 166 9.11 17.13 -6.32
C GLU A 166 9.47 15.74 -5.78
N ARG A 167 10.75 15.50 -5.48
CA ARG A 167 11.19 14.26 -4.83
C ARG A 167 10.84 14.25 -3.35
N ASP A 168 10.62 13.04 -2.81
CA ASP A 168 10.41 12.83 -1.39
C ASP A 168 11.76 12.83 -0.63
N GLU A 169 12.34 14.03 -0.42
CA GLU A 169 13.69 14.20 0.14
C GLU A 169 13.74 14.38 1.66
N LYS A 170 12.59 14.57 2.33
CA LYS A 170 12.53 14.90 3.75
C LYS A 170 12.37 13.69 4.66
#